data_AF-A0A524HPP2-F1
#
_entry.id   AF-A0A524HPP2-F1
#
_cell.length_a   1.000
_cell.length_b   1.000
_cell.length_c   1.000
_cell.angle_alpha   90.00
_cell.angle_beta   90.00
_cell.angle_gamma   90.00
#
_symmetry.space_group_name_H-M   'P 1'
#
loop_
_entity.id
_entity.type
_entity.pdbx_description
1 polymer ?
#
loop_
_entity_poly.entity_id
_entity_poly.type
_entity_poly.pdbx_seq_one_letter_code
_entity_poly.pdbx_strand_id
1 'polypeptide(L)'
;MGLRDRFSEQMKEAMRAKNARRLSTIRMIMAAVKDRDISARTEDSREGVSDDDILSLLAKMIKQREESAASYDSGNRPELASA
;
A
#
# COMPACT_ATOMS: atom_id res chain seq x y z
N MET A 1 1.48 -8.29 -17.31
CA MET A 1 0.63 -7.52 -16.37
C MET A 1 1.53 -6.78 -15.42
N GLY A 2 1.35 -5.48 -15.27
CA GLY A 2 2.09 -4.67 -14.30
C GLY A 2 1.52 -4.84 -12.88
N LEU A 3 2.21 -4.27 -11.88
CA LEU A 3 1.75 -4.34 -10.48
C LEU A 3 0.38 -3.70 -10.28
N ARG A 4 0.07 -2.62 -11.01
CA ARG A 4 -1.26 -1.96 -10.96
C ARG A 4 -2.40 -2.87 -11.42
N ASP A 5 -2.16 -3.68 -12.46
CA ASP A 5 -3.14 -4.67 -12.94
C ASP A 5 -3.37 -5.74 -11.88
N ARG A 6 -2.28 -6.23 -11.27
CA ARG A 6 -2.34 -7.21 -10.18
C ARG A 6 -3.13 -6.66 -8.99
N PHE A 7 -2.88 -5.43 -8.54
CA PHE A 7 -3.66 -4.85 -7.43
C PHE A 7 -5.15 -4.75 -7.76
N SER A 8 -5.48 -4.36 -8.99
CA SER A 8 -6.87 -4.25 -9.44
C SER A 8 -7.58 -5.60 -9.46
N GLU A 9 -6.91 -6.66 -9.91
CA GLU A 9 -7.43 -8.03 -9.88
C GLU A 9 -7.62 -8.52 -8.43
N GLN A 10 -6.60 -8.35 -7.59
CA GLN A 10 -6.62 -8.79 -6.21
C GLN A 10 -7.65 -8.03 -5.37
N MET A 11 -7.92 -6.76 -5.70
CA MET A 11 -9.01 -6.00 -5.11
C MET A 11 -10.37 -6.61 -5.46
N LYS A 12 -10.60 -6.97 -6.74
CA LYS A 12 -11.84 -7.63 -7.18
C LYS A 12 -12.02 -8.99 -6.49
N GLU A 13 -10.95 -9.76 -6.36
CA GLU A 13 -10.96 -11.02 -5.64
C GLU A 13 -11.31 -10.82 -4.16
N ALA A 14 -10.67 -9.87 -3.47
CA ALA A 14 -10.95 -9.57 -2.07
C ALA A 14 -12.40 -9.10 -1.85
N MET A 15 -12.98 -8.35 -2.79
CA MET A 15 -14.40 -7.98 -2.77
C MET A 15 -15.31 -9.20 -2.90
N ARG A 16 -15.06 -10.09 -3.86
CA ARG A 16 -15.85 -11.32 -4.05
C ARG A 16 -15.76 -12.25 -2.84
N ALA A 17 -14.58 -12.38 -2.26
CA ALA A 17 -14.31 -13.19 -1.07
C ALA A 17 -14.81 -12.55 0.24
N LYS A 18 -15.33 -11.30 0.21
CA LYS A 18 -15.70 -10.52 1.39
C LYS A 18 -14.57 -10.40 2.44
N ASN A 19 -13.31 -10.44 1.98
CA ASN A 19 -12.15 -10.32 2.86
C ASN A 19 -11.85 -8.84 3.12
N ALA A 20 -12.51 -8.29 4.15
CA ALA A 20 -12.45 -6.87 4.49
C ALA A 20 -11.01 -6.38 4.77
N ARG A 21 -10.21 -7.18 5.49
CA ARG A 21 -8.81 -6.85 5.82
C ARG A 21 -7.96 -6.75 4.56
N ARG A 22 -8.02 -7.76 3.69
CA ARG A 22 -7.27 -7.75 2.44
C ARG A 22 -7.71 -6.60 1.52
N LEU A 23 -9.01 -6.35 1.44
CA LEU A 23 -9.58 -5.28 0.63
C LEU A 23 -9.12 -3.89 1.09
N SER A 24 -9.12 -3.62 2.40
CA SER A 24 -8.65 -2.33 2.93
C SER A 24 -7.15 -2.15 2.70
N THR A 25 -6.33 -3.19 2.90
CA THR A 25 -4.90 -3.14 2.62
C THR A 25 -4.61 -2.85 1.15
N ILE A 26 -5.28 -3.53 0.21
CA ILE A 26 -5.06 -3.29 -1.23
C ILE A 26 -5.48 -1.87 -1.62
N ARG A 27 -6.59 -1.36 -1.09
CA ARG A 27 -7.02 0.02 -1.33
C ARG A 27 -6.01 1.05 -0.81
N MET A 28 -5.44 0.81 0.36
CA MET A 28 -4.39 1.65 0.94
C MET A 28 -3.14 1.67 0.04
N ILE A 29 -2.71 0.52 -0.46
CA ILE A 29 -1.60 0.40 -1.41
C ILE A 29 -1.89 1.20 -2.68
N MET A 30 -3.06 1.00 -3.30
CA MET A 30 -3.44 1.70 -4.53
C MET A 30 -3.52 3.23 -4.32
N ALA A 31 -3.97 3.69 -3.16
CA ALA A 31 -3.96 5.11 -2.81
C ALA A 31 -2.53 5.65 -2.70
N ALA A 32 -1.64 4.95 -1.99
CA ALA A 32 -0.24 5.35 -1.87
C ALA A 32 0.49 5.40 -3.22
N VAL A 33 0.21 4.43 -4.12
CA VAL A 33 0.75 4.45 -5.49
C VAL A 33 0.25 5.68 -6.24
N LYS A 34 -1.05 6.00 -6.14
CA LYS A 34 -1.62 7.21 -6.77
C LYS A 34 -1.01 8.49 -6.22
N ASP A 35 -0.78 8.58 -4.91
CA ASP A 35 -0.12 9.72 -4.29
C ASP A 35 1.34 9.85 -4.76
N ARG A 36 2.04 8.72 -4.92
CA ARG A 36 3.39 8.68 -5.48
C ARG A 36 3.41 9.11 -6.95
N ASP A 37 2.43 8.66 -7.75
CA ASP A 37 2.25 9.12 -9.12
C ASP A 37 2.07 10.65 -9.15
N ILE A 38 1.17 11.20 -8.33
CA ILE A 38 0.93 12.64 -8.26
C ILE A 38 2.19 13.39 -7.84
N SER A 39 2.93 12.87 -6.85
CA SER A 39 4.16 13.49 -6.33
C SER A 39 5.31 13.47 -7.34
N ALA A 40 5.33 12.49 -8.25
CA ALA A 40 6.37 12.34 -9.27
C ALA A 40 6.06 13.09 -10.58
N ARG A 41 4.84 13.62 -10.73
CA ARG A 41 4.45 14.39 -11.93
C ARG A 41 5.28 15.65 -12.07
N THR A 42 5.72 15.90 -13.30
CA THR A 42 6.35 17.15 -13.73
C THR A 42 5.55 17.73 -14.90
N GLU A 43 5.88 18.95 -15.34
CA GLU A 43 5.23 19.54 -16.53
C GLU A 43 5.44 18.65 -17.77
N ASP A 44 6.61 18.03 -17.89
CA ASP A 44 7.04 17.19 -19.01
C ASP A 44 6.73 15.70 -18.84
N SER A 45 6.39 15.24 -17.63
CA SER A 45 6.08 13.84 -17.36
C SER A 45 4.81 13.69 -16.54
N ARG A 46 3.77 13.18 -17.21
CA ARG A 46 2.46 12.89 -16.61
C ARG A 46 2.21 11.40 -16.38
N GLU A 47 3.18 10.57 -16.76
CA GLU A 47 3.10 9.12 -16.59
C GLU A 47 3.23 8.75 -15.11
N GLY A 48 2.62 7.62 -14.73
CA GLY A 48 2.77 7.09 -13.37
C GLY A 48 4.17 6.53 -13.13
N VAL A 49 4.54 6.34 -11.87
CA VAL A 49 5.84 5.76 -11.51
C VAL A 49 5.99 4.32 -11.99
N SER A 50 7.23 3.86 -12.15
CA SER A 50 7.53 2.51 -12.62
C SER A 50 7.09 1.42 -11.62
N ASP A 51 7.06 0.16 -12.04
CA ASP A 51 6.83 -0.97 -11.12
C ASP A 51 7.96 -1.08 -10.07
N ASP A 52 9.19 -0.69 -10.39
CA ASP A 52 10.32 -0.67 -9.44
C ASP A 52 10.13 0.42 -8.35
N ASP A 53 9.60 1.58 -8.74
CA ASP A 53 9.20 2.62 -7.79
C ASP A 53 8.06 2.15 -6.88
N ILE A 54 7.10 1.39 -7.42
CA ILE A 54 6.03 0.78 -6.64
C ILE A 54 6.61 -0.23 -5.64
N LEU A 55 7.55 -1.09 -6.05
CA LEU A 55 8.20 -2.03 -5.13
C LEU A 55 8.93 -1.30 -4.00
N SER A 56 9.64 -0.23 -4.33
CA SER A 56 10.33 0.62 -3.35
C SER A 56 9.35 1.29 -2.38
N LEU A 57 8.21 1.76 -2.88
CA LEU A 57 7.12 2.28 -2.06
C LEU A 57 6.55 1.21 -1.11
N LEU A 58 6.31 0.00 -1.60
CA LEU A 58 5.82 -1.11 -0.78
C LEU A 58 6.81 -1.47 0.34
N ALA A 59 8.11 -1.54 0.05
CA ALA A 59 9.14 -1.78 1.07
C ALA A 59 9.10 -0.70 2.17
N LYS A 60 8.92 0.57 1.79
CA LYS A 60 8.74 1.67 2.75
C LYS A 60 7.48 1.49 3.59
N MET A 61 6.35 1.14 2.97
CA MET A 61 5.08 0.92 3.69
C MET A 61 5.18 -0.23 4.69
N ILE A 62 5.87 -1.33 4.33
CA ILE A 62 6.13 -2.46 5.23
C ILE A 62 6.93 -1.98 6.45
N LYS A 63 8.05 -1.29 6.22
CA LYS A 63 8.89 -0.74 7.29
C LYS A 63 8.10 0.17 8.23
N GLN A 64 7.29 1.08 7.70
CA GLN A 64 6.43 1.96 8.51
C GLN A 64 5.43 1.17 9.37
N ARG A 65 4.90 0.05 8.85
CA ARG A 65 3.99 -0.83 9.59
C ARG A 65 4.72 -1.53 10.74
N GLU A 66 5.92 -2.06 10.50
CA GLU A 66 6.75 -2.72 11.50
C GLU A 66 7.18 -1.75 12.61
N GLU A 67 7.61 -0.54 12.25
CA GLU A 67 7.97 0.52 13.19
C GLU A 67 6.77 0.95 14.04
N SER A 68 5.58 1.04 13.43
CA SER A 68 4.34 1.36 14.17
C SER A 68 3.97 0.25 15.15
N ALA A 69 4.06 -1.02 14.74
CA ALA A 69 3.77 -2.16 15.61
C ALA A 69 4.72 -2.20 16.82
N ALA A 70 6.03 -2.05 16.58
CA ALA A 70 7.02 -1.97 17.65
C ALA A 70 6.76 -0.79 18.60
N SER A 71 6.36 0.37 18.06
CA SER A 71 6.01 1.54 18.86
C SER A 71 4.79 1.29 19.74
N TYR A 72 3.75 0.62 19.22
CA TYR A 72 2.57 0.27 20.00
C TYR A 72 2.86 -0.75 21.10
N ASP A 73 3.68 -1.76 20.82
CA ASP A 73 4.12 -2.72 21.83
C ASP A 73 4.92 -2.03 22.95
N SER A 74 5.88 -1.17 22.58
CA SER A 74 6.65 -0.39 23.57
C SER A 74 5.78 0.58 24.39
N GLY A 75 4.68 1.06 23.79
CA GLY A 75 3.69 1.91 24.44
C GLY A 75 2.62 1.16 25.24
N ASN A 76 2.78 -0.16 25.45
CA ASN A 76 1.84 -1.01 26.16
C ASN A 76 0.41 -1.02 25.55
N ARG A 77 0.32 -0.95 24.21
CA ARG A 77 -0.92 -1.02 23.42
C ARG A 77 -0.89 -2.16 22.38
N PRO A 78 -0.77 -3.44 22.80
CA PRO A 78 -0.60 -4.59 21.91
C PRO A 78 -1.79 -4.83 20.96
N GLU A 79 -2.99 -4.35 21.33
CA GLU A 79 -4.17 -4.39 20.48
C GLU A 79 -3.98 -3.59 19.18
N LEU A 80 -3.19 -2.52 19.20
CA LEU A 80 -2.89 -1.70 18.03
C LEU A 80 -1.72 -2.26 17.19
N ALA A 81 -0.83 -3.04 17.80
CA ALA A 81 0.25 -3.71 17.10
C ALA A 81 -0.25 -4.88 16.22
N SER A 82 -1.32 -5.55 16.65
CA SER A 82 -1.88 -6.73 15.97
C SER A 82 -2.91 -6.45 14.86
N ALA A 83 -3.37 -5.20 14.73
CA ALA A 83 -4.33 -4.76 13.71
C ALA A 83 -3.78 -4.92 12.28
#